data_AF-A0A431WR19-F1
#
_entry.id   AF-A0A431WR19-F1
#
_cell.length_a   1.000
_cell.length_b   1.000
_cell.length_c   1.000
_cell.angle_alpha   90.00
_cell.angle_beta   90.00
_cell.angle_gamma   90.00
#
_symmetry.space_group_name_H-M   'P 1'
#
loop_
_entity.id
_entity.type
_entity.pdbx_description
1 polymer ?
#
loop_
_entity_poly.entity_id
_entity_poly.type
_entity_poly.pdbx_seq_one_letter_code
_entity_poly.pdbx_strand_id
1 'polypeptide(L)' 'MDNDEITKSQEILLNITKIVETECPQDASALLEEGFVLLGISTSIFEDSENRFVYSLGFPKPIAEQSDWARSNF' A
#
# COMPACT_ATOMS: atom_id res chain seq x y z
N MET A 1 7.49 -3.45 -32.36
CA MET A 1 7.28 -2.96 -30.99
C MET A 1 7.31 -4.21 -30.15
N ASP A 2 8.44 -4.50 -29.50
CA ASP A 2 8.52 -5.62 -28.59
C ASP A 2 7.53 -5.37 -27.45
N ASN A 3 6.66 -6.34 -27.20
CA ASN A 3 5.90 -6.38 -25.95
C ASN A 3 6.93 -6.69 -24.87
N ASP A 4 7.49 -5.65 -24.24
CA ASP A 4 8.25 -5.80 -23.01
C ASP A 4 7.39 -6.62 -22.04
N GLU A 5 7.80 -7.85 -21.72
CA GLU A 5 7.10 -8.71 -20.78
C GLU A 5 6.96 -7.95 -19.45
N ILE A 6 5.73 -7.52 -19.16
CA ILE A 6 5.42 -6.84 -17.91
C ILE A 6 5.76 -7.81 -16.78
N THR A 7 6.69 -7.42 -15.93
CA THR A 7 7.06 -8.23 -14.77
C THR A 7 5.88 -8.31 -13.80
N LYS A 8 5.75 -9.40 -13.04
CA LYS A 8 4.68 -9.56 -12.03
C LYS A 8 4.57 -8.36 -11.07
N SER A 9 5.69 -7.75 -10.71
CA SER A 9 5.71 -6.55 -9.87
C SER A 9 5.06 -5.35 -10.55
N GLN A 10 5.28 -5.16 -11.86
CA GLN A 10 4.63 -4.11 -12.64
C GLN A 10 3.14 -4.40 -12.84
N GLU A 11 2.73 -5.65 -13.03
CA GLU A 11 1.30 -6.02 -13.08
C GLU A 11 0.61 -5.69 -11.75
N ILE A 12 1.24 -5.99 -10.61
CA ILE A 12 0.71 -5.65 -9.29
C ILE A 12 0.58 -4.13 -9.15
N LEU A 13 1.61 -3.37 -9.53
CA LEU A 13 1.59 -1.91 -9.48
C LEU A 13 0.49 -1.31 -10.36
N LEU A 14 0.26 -1.85 -11.56
CA LEU A 14 -0.81 -1.41 -12.47
C LEU A 14 -2.22 -1.67 -11.91
N ASN A 15 -2.35 -2.65 -11.04
CA ASN A 15 -3.62 -2.98 -10.38
C ASN A 15 -3.84 -2.19 -9.08
N ILE A 16 -2.88 -1.36 -8.64
CA ILE A 16 -3.06 -0.53 -7.46
C ILE A 16 -4.06 0.58 -7.77
N THR A 17 -5.20 0.52 -7.11
CA THR A 17 -6.28 1.52 -7.27
C THR A 17 -6.20 2.63 -6.24
N LYS A 18 -5.49 2.41 -5.13
CA LYS A 18 -5.34 3.38 -4.03
C LYS A 18 -4.06 3.15 -3.25
N ILE A 19 -3.51 4.23 -2.68
CA ILE A 19 -2.37 4.19 -1.77
C ILE A 19 -2.82 4.74 -0.40
N VAL A 20 -2.44 4.04 0.67
CA VAL A 20 -2.62 4.46 2.06
C VAL A 20 -1.25 4.62 2.69
N GLU A 21 -1.06 5.69 3.46
CA GLU A 21 0.17 5.93 4.21
C GLU A 21 -0.13 5.92 5.69
N THR A 22 0.71 5.22 6.47
CA THR A 22 0.60 5.20 7.92
C THR A 22 1.97 5.28 8.57
N GLU A 23 2.07 5.97 9.69
CA GLU A 23 3.27 5.99 10.54
C GLU A 23 3.26 4.87 11.59
N CYS A 24 2.15 4.14 11.71
CA CYS A 24 1.94 3.08 12.69
C CYS A 24 2.33 1.72 12.09
N PRO A 25 3.39 1.05 12.60
CA PRO A 25 3.78 -0.27 12.09
C PRO A 25 2.71 -1.35 12.26
N GLN A 26 1.89 -1.24 13.30
CA GLN A 26 0.80 -2.18 13.58
C GLN A 26 -0.31 -2.06 12.54
N ASP A 27 -0.68 -0.84 12.16
CA ASP A 27 -1.67 -0.60 11.11
C ASP A 27 -1.15 -1.11 9.76
N ALA A 28 0.13 -0.86 9.46
CA ALA A 28 0.77 -1.38 8.26
C ALA A 28 0.74 -2.92 8.21
N SER A 29 1.02 -3.57 9.35
CA SER A 29 0.99 -5.03 9.45
C SER A 29 -0.43 -5.59 9.24
N ALA A 30 -1.44 -4.96 9.85
CA ALA A 30 -2.84 -5.36 9.66
C ALA A 30 -3.30 -5.20 8.20
N LEU A 31 -2.92 -4.11 7.54
CA LEU A 31 -3.25 -3.89 6.13
C LEU A 31 -2.58 -4.92 5.21
N LEU A 32 -1.35 -5.34 5.53
CA LEU A 32 -0.69 -6.43 4.80
C LEU A 32 -1.43 -7.77 4.96
N GLU A 33 -1.94 -8.08 6.15
CA GLU A 33 -2.77 -9.27 6.40
C GLU A 33 -4.09 -9.22 5.62
N GLU A 34 -4.69 -8.04 5.46
CA GLU A 34 -5.89 -7.81 4.65
C GLU A 34 -5.62 -7.85 3.12
N GLY A 35 -4.36 -7.99 2.71
CA GLY A 35 -3.96 -8.17 1.31
C GLY A 35 -3.55 -6.89 0.58
N PHE A 36 -3.22 -5.83 1.30
CA PHE A 36 -2.50 -4.69 0.73
C PHE A 36 -1.06 -5.09 0.38
N VAL A 37 -0.41 -4.32 -0.49
CA VAL A 37 0.97 -4.54 -0.90
C VAL A 37 1.83 -3.41 -0.38
N LEU A 38 2.94 -3.71 0.28
CA LEU A 38 3.92 -2.69 0.67
C LEU A 38 4.59 -2.11 -0.58
N LEU A 39 4.47 -0.80 -0.77
CA LEU A 39 5.05 -0.08 -1.91
C LEU A 39 6.35 0.61 -1.54
N GLY A 40 6.44 1.08 -0.30
CA GLY A 40 7.61 1.80 0.17
C GLY A 40 7.58 2.03 1.66
N ILE A 41 8.77 2.25 2.21
CA ILE A 41 8.98 2.75 3.56
C ILE A 41 9.83 4.00 3.41
N SER A 42 9.34 5.12 3.90
CA SER A 42 10.09 6.38 3.94
C SER A 42 10.33 6.79 5.38
N THR A 43 11.42 7.52 5.62
CA THR A 43 11.68 8.16 6.91
C THR A 43 11.31 9.63 6.77
N SER A 44 10.35 10.10 7.57
CA SER A 44 9.98 11.51 7.61
C SER A 44 10.45 12.12 8.93
N ILE A 45 11.04 13.32 8.84
CA ILE A 45 11.46 14.10 10.01
C ILE A 45 10.26 14.98 10.37
N PHE A 46 9.60 14.66 11.48
CA PHE A 46 8.47 15.43 11.98
C PHE A 46 8.94 16.61 12.85
N GLU A 47 8.08 17.61 13.03
CA GLU A 47 8.40 18.86 13.76
C GLU A 47 8.81 18.61 15.23
N ASP A 48 8.48 17.45 15.79
CA ASP A 48 8.87 17.02 17.14
C ASP A 48 10.28 16.39 17.22
N SER A 49 11.04 16.38 16.11
CA SER A 49 12.40 15.83 16.02
C SER A 49 12.50 14.31 16.19
N GLU A 50 11.38 13.57 16.09
CA GLU A 50 11.40 12.11 16.04
C GLU A 50 11.49 11.61 14.59
N ASN A 51 12.40 10.67 14.35
CA ASN A 51 12.42 9.91 13.10
C ASN A 51 11.25 8.92 13.14
N ARG A 52 10.25 9.10 12.28
CA ARG A 52 9.17 8.12 12.12
C ARG A 52 9.21 7.50 10.74
N PHE A 53 8.90 6.22 10.69
CA PHE A 53 8.75 5.48 9.44
C PHE A 53 7.33 5.69 8.92
N VAL A 54 7.19 6.04 7.65
CA VAL A 54 5.93 6.09 6.94
C VAL A 54 5.88 4.92 5.96
N TYR A 55 4.88 4.07 6.13
CA TYR A 55 4.63 2.90 5.30
C TYR A 55 3.59 3.25 4.24
N SER A 56 3.97 3.19 2.97
CA SER A 56 3.04 3.39 1.85
C SER A 56 2.57 2.02 1.34
N LEU A 57 1.27 1.77 1.42
CA LEU A 57 0.62 0.50 1.10
C LEU A 57 -0.38 0.69 -0.05
N GLY A 58 -0.27 -0.17 -1.05
CA GLY A 58 -1.09 -0.16 -2.25
C GLY A 58 -2.23 -1.14 -2.18
N PHE A 59 -3.36 -0.77 -2.75
CA PHE A 59 -4.56 -1.58 -2.83
C PHE A 59 -4.71 -2.24 -4.22
N PRO A 60 -4.35 -3.52 -4.41
CA PRO A 60 -4.25 -4.14 -5.73
C PRO A 60 -5.57 -4.73 -6.28
N LYS A 61 -6.66 -4.75 -5.50
CA LYS A 61 -7.93 -5.35 -5.94
C LYS A 61 -8.93 -4.29 -6.44
N PRO A 62 -9.93 -4.67 -7.26
CA PRO A 62 -11.11 -3.85 -7.48
C PRO A 62 -11.91 -3.66 -6.17
N ILE A 63 -12.50 -2.48 -5.95
CA ILE A 63 -13.30 -2.17 -4.75
C ILE A 63 -14.43 -3.18 -4.53
N ALA A 64 -15.01 -3.71 -5.61
CA ALA A 64 -16.11 -4.68 -5.54
C ALA A 64 -15.71 -6.05 -4.96
N GLU A 65 -14.43 -6.39 -4.96
CA GLU A 65 -13.90 -7.71 -4.51
C GLU A 65 -13.32 -7.67 -3.09
N GLN A 66 -13.60 -6.58 -2.37
CA GLN A 66 -13.02 -6.30 -1.05
C GLN A 66 -13.85 -6.85 0.12
N SER A 67 -13.16 -7.08 1.24
CA SER A 67 -13.81 -7.27 2.54
C SER A 67 -14.68 -6.06 2.90
N ASP A 68 -15.72 -6.26 3.72
CA ASP A 68 -16.62 -5.17 4.11
C ASP A 68 -15.89 -4.08 4.90
N TRP A 69 -14.88 -4.45 5.69
CA TRP A 69 -14.07 -3.51 6.45
C TRP A 69 -13.27 -2.59 5.53
N ALA A 70 -12.57 -3.15 4.54
CA ALA A 70 -11.78 -2.36 3.61
C ALA A 70 -12.66 -1.39 2.79
N ARG A 71 -13.85 -1.84 2.38
CA ARG A 71 -14.84 -0.97 1.69
C ARG A 71 -15.43 0.14 2.58
N SER A 72 -15.48 -0.07 3.89
CA SER A 72 -16.10 0.89 4.82
C SER A 72 -15.13 1.94 5.34
N ASN A 73 -13.83 1.64 5.30
CA ASN A 73 -12.77 2.51 5.85
C ASN A 73 -11.95 3.22 4.76
N PHE A 74 -12.13 2.85 3.47
CA PHE A 74 -11.34 3.39 2.36
C PHE A 74 -12.19 3.59 1.09
#